data_AF-A0A8J7JB96-F1
#
_entry.id   AF-A0A8J7JB96-F1
#
_cell.length_a   1.000
_cell.length_b   1.000
_cell.length_c   1.000
_cell.angle_alpha   90.00
_cell.angle_beta   90.00
_cell.angle_gamma   90.00
#
_symmetry.space_group_name_H-M   'P 1'
#
loop_
_entity.id
_entity.type
_entity.pdbx_description
1 polymer ?
#
loop_
_entity_poly.entity_id
_entity_poly.type
_entity_poly.pdbx_seq_one_letter_code
_entity_poly.pdbx_strand_id
1 'polypeptide(L)'
;MNPEEYNRKKRELEQELQGSEWLQKFKQLSFGLRQLKAEIPLTQLCKLQWLTESETLAIHCPNPEVREGLCRQKTQLAQLNIMARRFVIQYPALPDAIVYRGNSVE
;
A
#
# COMPACT_ATOMS: atom_id res chain seq x y z
N MET A 1 13.55 7.05 -39.93
CA MET A 1 12.30 6.49 -39.38
C MET A 1 11.16 7.41 -39.80
N ASN A 2 10.13 6.90 -40.47
CA ASN A 2 9.02 7.72 -40.95
C ASN A 2 8.17 8.21 -39.73
N PRO A 3 7.77 9.50 -39.66
CA PRO A 3 6.88 10.01 -38.61
C PRO A 3 5.62 9.16 -38.36
N GLU A 4 5.05 8.54 -39.40
CA GLU A 4 3.88 7.67 -39.25
C GLU A 4 4.20 6.36 -38.53
N GLU A 5 5.35 5.73 -38.85
CA GLU A 5 5.81 4.52 -38.17
C GLU A 5 6.15 4.79 -36.70
N TYR A 6 6.74 5.96 -36.39
CA TYR A 6 7.00 6.37 -35.02
C TYR A 6 5.70 6.52 -34.23
N ASN A 7 4.72 7.23 -34.80
CA ASN A 7 3.44 7.47 -34.15
C ASN A 7 2.64 6.17 -33.94
N ARG A 8 2.73 5.22 -34.87
CA ARG A 8 2.13 3.90 -34.71
C ARG A 8 2.77 3.13 -33.57
N LYS A 9 4.10 2.99 -33.56
CA LYS A 9 4.83 2.29 -32.48
C LYS A 9 4.58 2.92 -31.11
N LYS A 10 4.49 4.25 -31.04
CA LYS A 10 4.16 4.96 -29.81
C LYS A 10 2.81 4.52 -29.26
N ARG A 11 1.77 4.45 -30.10
CA ARG A 11 0.43 4.02 -29.68
C ARG A 11 0.38 2.55 -29.26
N GLU A 12 1.08 1.68 -29.99
CA GLU A 12 1.20 0.26 -29.64
C GLU A 12 1.83 0.09 -28.25
N LEU A 13 2.95 0.77 -27.97
CA LEU A 13 3.60 0.76 -26.66
C LEU A 13 2.74 1.38 -25.56
N GLU A 14 1.99 2.45 -25.86
CA GLU A 14 1.06 3.04 -24.90
C GLU A 14 -0.07 2.08 -24.54
N GLN A 15 -0.60 1.34 -25.52
CA GLN A 15 -1.64 0.33 -25.29
C GLN A 15 -1.10 -0.85 -24.47
N GLU A 16 0.08 -1.36 -24.80
CA GLU A 16 0.75 -2.41 -24.02
C GLU A 16 1.00 -1.98 -22.58
N LEU A 17 1.45 -0.74 -22.39
CA LEU A 17 1.66 -0.17 -21.06
C LEU A 17 0.35 -0.06 -20.27
N GLN A 18 -0.75 0.39 -20.90
CA GLN A 18 -2.06 0.45 -20.22
C GLN A 18 -2.64 -0.94 -19.93
N GLY A 19 -2.36 -1.93 -20.77
CA GLY A 19 -2.74 -3.33 -20.57
C GLY A 19 -1.88 -4.06 -19.54
N SER A 20 -0.73 -3.49 -19.14
CA SER A 20 0.19 -4.12 -18.20
C SER A 20 -0.44 -4.35 -16.83
N GLU A 21 -0.46 -5.61 -16.39
CA GLU A 21 -0.91 -5.99 -15.04
C GLU A 21 -0.12 -5.25 -13.94
N TRP A 22 1.18 -5.05 -14.17
CA TRP A 22 2.03 -4.33 -13.22
C TRP A 22 1.54 -2.90 -13.01
N LEU A 23 1.21 -2.18 -14.10
CA LEU A 23 0.72 -0.81 -14.01
C LEU A 23 -0.63 -0.75 -13.31
N GLN A 24 -1.52 -1.70 -13.57
CA GLN A 24 -2.82 -1.78 -12.91
C GLN A 24 -2.67 -2.03 -11.40
N LYS A 25 -1.79 -2.97 -11.00
CA LYS A 25 -1.46 -3.22 -9.58
C LYS A 25 -0.85 -1.98 -8.93
N PHE A 26 0.05 -1.27 -9.62
CA PHE A 26 0.64 -0.04 -9.12
C PHE A 26 -0.39 1.08 -8.89
N LYS A 27 -1.33 1.26 -9.83
CA LYS A 27 -2.45 2.23 -9.68
C LYS A 27 -3.33 1.87 -8.48
N GLN A 28 -3.67 0.59 -8.33
CA GLN A 28 -4.48 0.10 -7.20
C GLN A 28 -3.77 0.30 -5.85
N LEU A 29 -2.47 0.00 -5.77
CA LEU A 29 -1.67 0.27 -4.57
C LEU A 29 -1.61 1.75 -4.24
N SER A 30 -1.37 2.60 -5.25
CA SER A 30 -1.32 4.06 -5.09
C SER A 30 -2.67 4.64 -4.63
N PHE A 31 -3.79 4.05 -5.06
CA PHE A 31 -5.12 4.39 -4.55
C PHE A 31 -5.29 3.94 -3.10
N GLY A 32 -4.96 2.69 -2.79
CA GLY A 32 -5.08 2.14 -1.44
C GLY A 32 -4.24 2.89 -0.40
N LEU A 33 -3.02 3.30 -0.75
CA LEU A 33 -2.18 4.11 0.14
C LEU A 33 -2.77 5.51 0.42
N ARG A 34 -3.46 6.11 -0.55
CA ARG A 34 -4.18 7.38 -0.34
C ARG A 34 -5.38 7.17 0.59
N GLN A 35 -6.14 6.10 0.39
CA GLN A 35 -7.25 5.73 1.26
C GLN A 35 -6.79 5.48 2.71
N LEU A 36 -5.70 4.73 2.90
CA LEU A 36 -5.09 4.51 4.21
C LEU A 36 -4.79 5.82 4.95
N LYS A 37 -4.16 6.77 4.26
CA LYS A 37 -3.81 8.07 4.84
C LYS A 37 -5.02 8.94 5.17
N ALA A 38 -6.13 8.78 4.44
CA ALA A 38 -7.37 9.50 4.67
C ALA A 38 -8.14 8.92 5.87
N GLU A 39 -8.26 7.59 5.95
CA GLU A 39 -9.01 6.92 7.00
C GLU A 39 -8.24 6.79 8.31
N ILE A 40 -6.91 6.67 8.25
CA ILE A 40 -6.03 6.50 9.42
C ILE A 40 -4.90 7.54 9.36
N PRO A 41 -5.18 8.81 9.75
CA PRO A 41 -4.25 9.93 9.57
C PRO A 41 -2.89 9.73 10.25
N LEU A 42 -2.83 8.96 11.34
CA LEU A 42 -1.57 8.61 12.02
C LEU A 42 -0.54 7.95 11.09
N THR A 43 -0.98 7.26 10.05
CA THR A 43 -0.09 6.65 9.04
C THR A 43 0.66 7.68 8.19
N GLN A 44 0.22 8.94 8.16
CA GLN A 44 0.92 10.02 7.47
C GLN A 44 2.26 10.35 8.13
N LEU A 45 2.39 10.08 9.44
CA LEU A 45 3.63 10.25 10.20
C LEU A 45 4.60 9.07 10.04
N CYS A 46 4.14 7.98 9.41
CA CYS A 46 4.89 6.74 9.28
C CYS A 46 5.51 6.62 7.88
N LYS A 47 6.63 5.89 7.81
CA LYS A 47 7.16 5.45 6.52
C LYS A 47 6.43 4.17 6.10
N LEU A 48 5.79 4.19 4.94
CA LEU A 48 5.04 3.06 4.39
C LEU A 48 5.88 2.33 3.36
N GLN A 49 5.97 1.00 3.47
CA GLN A 49 6.71 0.16 2.53
C GLN A 49 5.86 -1.04 2.09
N TRP A 50 5.66 -1.14 0.77
CA TRP A 50 5.00 -2.30 0.17
C TRP A 50 6.00 -3.43 -0.07
N LEU A 51 5.68 -4.62 0.43
CA LEU A 51 6.46 -5.84 0.24
C LEU A 51 5.70 -6.77 -0.71
N THR A 52 6.08 -6.73 -1.99
CA THR A 52 5.35 -7.41 -3.07
C THR A 52 5.24 -8.91 -2.89
N GLU A 53 6.31 -9.58 -2.46
CA GLU A 53 6.36 -11.06 -2.32
C GLU A 53 5.35 -11.61 -1.32
N SER A 54 5.02 -10.81 -0.29
CA SER A 54 4.13 -11.22 0.80
C SER A 54 2.84 -10.40 0.84
N GLU A 55 2.57 -9.58 -0.18
CA GLU A 55 1.43 -8.66 -0.24
C GLU A 55 1.22 -7.91 1.09
N THR A 56 2.33 -7.44 1.68
CA THR A 56 2.36 -6.87 3.03
C THR A 56 2.66 -5.38 2.97
N LEU A 57 1.92 -4.59 3.76
CA LEU A 57 2.26 -3.19 3.99
C LEU A 57 2.94 -3.03 5.35
N ALA A 58 4.25 -2.76 5.33
CA ALA A 58 5.01 -2.41 6.52
C ALA A 58 4.82 -0.92 6.85
N ILE A 59 4.47 -0.62 8.10
CA ILE A 59 4.21 0.71 8.63
C ILE A 59 5.27 0.99 9.69
N HIS A 60 6.30 1.75 9.30
CA HIS A 60 7.41 2.12 10.18
C HIS A 60 7.04 3.39 10.96
N CYS A 61 6.80 3.24 12.25
CA CYS A 61 6.42 4.33 13.14
C CYS A 61 7.64 5.12 13.62
N PRO A 62 7.56 6.46 13.70
CA PRO A 62 8.68 7.30 14.11
C PRO A 62 8.96 7.25 15.61
N ASN A 63 7.95 6.93 16.43
CA ASN A 63 8.05 6.87 17.89
C ASN A 63 7.03 5.85 18.47
N PRO A 64 7.16 5.49 19.77
CA PRO A 64 6.25 4.55 20.41
C PRO A 64 4.80 5.05 20.47
N GLU A 65 4.55 6.35 20.65
CA GLU A 65 3.20 6.88 20.77
C GLU A 65 2.39 6.70 19.48
N VAL A 66 3.01 6.96 18.32
CA VAL A 66 2.39 6.76 17.01
C VAL A 66 2.13 5.26 16.77
N ARG A 67 3.06 4.39 17.15
CA ARG A 67 2.86 2.93 17.06
C ARG A 67 1.67 2.49 17.90
N GLU A 68 1.60 2.94 19.15
CA GLU A 68 0.51 2.57 20.05
C GLU A 68 -0.84 3.10 19.54
N GLY A 69 -0.88 4.35 19.07
CA GLY A 69 -2.05 4.96 18.44
C GLY A 69 -2.53 4.17 17.22
N LEU A 70 -1.63 3.65 16.39
CA LEU A 70 -1.97 2.77 15.27
C LEU A 70 -2.43 1.38 15.73
N CYS A 71 -1.82 0.81 16.77
CA CYS A 71 -2.25 -0.48 17.33
C CYS A 71 -3.69 -0.42 17.86
N ARG A 72 -4.10 0.72 18.44
CA ARG A 72 -5.50 0.95 18.87
C ARG A 72 -6.49 1.02 17.69
N GLN A 73 -6.01 1.33 16.49
CA GLN A 73 -6.79 1.37 15.25
C GLN A 73 -6.64 0.09 14.39
N LYS A 74 -6.14 -1.01 14.96
CA LYS A 74 -5.95 -2.30 14.25
C LYS A 74 -7.21 -2.78 13.53
N THR A 75 -8.39 -2.60 14.13
CA THR A 75 -9.66 -3.04 13.52
C THR A 75 -9.98 -2.22 12.28
N GLN A 76 -9.74 -0.92 12.31
CA GLN A 76 -9.91 -0.05 11.15
C GLN A 76 -8.91 -0.42 10.05
N LEU A 77 -7.64 -0.67 10.41
CA LEU A 77 -6.62 -1.19 9.47
C LEU A 77 -7.09 -2.48 8.79
N ALA A 78 -7.64 -3.43 9.55
CA ALA A 78 -8.11 -4.72 9.04
C ALA A 78 -9.31 -4.61 8.08
N GLN A 79 -10.09 -3.53 8.17
CA GLN A 79 -11.28 -3.27 7.35
C GLN A 79 -10.97 -2.52 6.06
N LEU A 80 -9.77 -1.93 5.92
CA LEU A 80 -9.40 -1.20 4.72
C LEU A 80 -9.43 -2.09 3.48
N ASN A 81 -10.06 -1.58 2.42
CA ASN A 81 -10.11 -2.26 1.13
C ASN A 81 -8.84 -1.97 0.30
N ILE A 82 -7.69 -2.40 0.83
CA ILE A 82 -6.39 -2.27 0.19
C ILE A 82 -5.90 -3.66 -0.21
N MET A 83 -5.09 -3.76 -1.27
CA MET A 83 -4.50 -5.02 -1.74
C MET A 83 -3.63 -5.75 -0.71
N ALA A 84 -3.29 -5.13 0.42
CA ALA A 84 -2.51 -5.74 1.49
C ALA A 84 -3.28 -6.93 2.09
N ARG A 85 -2.63 -8.11 2.18
CA ARG A 85 -3.13 -9.24 2.98
C ARG A 85 -2.96 -8.99 4.47
N ARG A 86 -1.88 -8.31 4.84
CA ARG A 86 -1.55 -7.95 6.21
C ARG A 86 -0.81 -6.62 6.29
N PHE A 87 -0.94 -6.00 7.45
CA PHE A 87 -0.19 -4.82 7.86
C PHE A 87 0.76 -5.23 8.97
N VAL A 88 1.98 -4.68 8.96
CA VAL A 88 2.98 -4.90 10.01
C VAL A 88 3.37 -3.54 10.55
N ILE A 89 3.01 -3.26 11.80
CA ILE A 89 3.29 -2.00 12.49
C ILE A 89 4.59 -2.17 13.28
N GLN A 90 5.60 -1.38 12.92
CA GLN A 90 6.98 -1.56 13.38
C GLN A 90 7.48 -0.34 14.14
N TYR A 91 8.23 -0.58 15.20
CA TYR A 91 9.09 0.42 15.87
C TYR A 91 10.32 -0.33 16.40
N PRO A 92 11.56 0.15 16.16
CA PRO A 92 12.78 -0.65 16.37
C PRO A 92 12.96 -1.30 17.75
N ALA A 93 12.41 -0.70 18.81
CA ALA A 93 12.56 -1.21 20.17
C ALA A 93 11.35 -2.02 20.67
N LEU A 94 10.36 -2.30 19.82
CA LEU A 94 9.14 -3.01 20.20
C LEU A 94 8.86 -4.17 19.22
N PRO A 95 8.24 -5.26 19.69
CA PRO A 95 7.81 -6.34 18.80
C PRO A 95 6.86 -5.84 17.72
N ASP A 96 6.92 -6.46 16.54
CA ASP A 96 6.02 -6.14 15.43
C ASP A 96 4.56 -6.47 15.79
N ALA A 97 3.66 -5.54 15.51
CA ALA A 97 2.23 -5.79 15.61
C ALA A 97 1.68 -6.14 14.21
N ILE A 98 1.15 -7.34 14.08
CA ILE A 98 0.64 -7.87 12.81
C ILE A 98 -0.88 -7.77 12.79
N VAL A 99 -1.43 -7.16 11.74
CA VAL A 99 -2.87 -7.03 11.51
C VAL A 99 -3.21 -7.72 10.20
N TYR A 100 -4.08 -8.73 10.25
CA TYR A 100 -4.57 -9.41 9.04
C TYR A 100 -5.85 -8.74 8.55
N ARG A 101 -5.97 -8.60 7.24
CA ARG A 101 -7.20 -8.11 6.63
C ARG A 101 -8.34 -9.11 6.88
N GLY A 102 -9.52 -8.63 7.25
CA GLY A 102 -10.70 -9.46 7.47
C GLY A 102 -10.77 -10.23 8.78
N ASN A 103 -9.75 -10.14 9.66
CA ASN A 103 -9.81 -10.71 11.00
C ASN A 103 -10.13 -9.62 12.02
N SER A 104 -11.42 -9.33 12.17
CA SER A 104 -11.96 -8.84 13.44
C SER A 104 -11.94 -10.01 14.41
N VAL A 105 -10.90 -10.11 15.24
CA VAL A 105 -10.98 -10.97 16.43
C VAL A 105 -11.48 -10.08 17.55
N GLU A 106 -12.74 -10.29 17.92
CA GLU A 106 -13.35 -9.82 19.17
C GLU A 106 -12.54 -10.27 20.39
#